data_AF-A0A8E1VU27-F1
#
_entry.id   AF-A0A8E1VU27-F1
#
_cell.length_a   1.000
_cell.length_b   1.000
_cell.length_c   1.000
_cell.angle_alpha   90.00
_cell.angle_beta   90.00
_cell.angle_gamma   90.00
#
_symmetry.space_group_name_H-M   'P 1'
#
loop_
_entity.id
_entity.type
_entity.pdbx_description
1 polymer ?
#
loop_
_entity_poly.entity_id
_entity_poly.type
_entity_poly.pdbx_seq_one_letter_code
_entity_poly.pdbx_strand_id
1 'polypeptide(L)'
;MPGPRAPFTWTVTTAPVGMLTAPFTTDYDYGFGAFAHFTITNGGASAANGWTLSFDLPSNESLSTTNPGTASGSTGHVVITGQDSIPAGGSLPVQQIYQVSGGTFTAPANVSVS
;
A
#
# COMPACT_ATOMS: atom_id res chain seq x y z
N MET A 1 -28.58 -13.18 2.88
CA MET A 1 -27.74 -13.03 4.09
C MET A 1 -26.30 -12.90 3.62
N PRO A 2 -25.64 -11.73 3.67
CA PRO A 2 -24.19 -11.66 3.50
C PRO A 2 -23.53 -12.22 4.78
N GLY A 3 -22.53 -13.09 4.63
CA GLY A 3 -21.86 -13.76 5.75
C GLY A 3 -21.06 -12.80 6.66
N PRO A 4 -20.65 -13.25 7.85
CA PRO A 4 -19.86 -12.44 8.78
C PRO A 4 -18.51 -12.09 8.17
N ARG A 5 -18.22 -10.79 8.05
CA ARG A 5 -16.89 -10.25 7.71
C ARG A 5 -15.92 -10.65 8.83
N ALA A 6 -14.95 -11.51 8.54
CA ALA A 6 -13.88 -11.82 9.47
C ALA A 6 -13.09 -10.54 9.80
N PRO A 7 -12.80 -10.25 11.07
CA PRO A 7 -11.86 -9.19 11.42
C PRO A 7 -10.46 -9.68 11.05
N PHE A 8 -9.92 -9.24 9.92
CA PHE A 8 -8.49 -9.39 9.68
C PHE A 8 -7.77 -8.52 10.70
N THR A 9 -6.86 -9.13 11.46
CA THR A 9 -5.97 -8.39 12.37
C THR A 9 -4.68 -8.13 11.62
N TRP A 10 -4.50 -6.93 11.07
CA TRP A 10 -3.20 -6.54 10.52
C TRP A 10 -2.26 -6.23 11.69
N THR A 11 -1.34 -7.14 11.98
CA THR A 11 -0.14 -6.80 12.75
C THR A 11 0.70 -5.84 11.92
N VAL A 12 0.58 -4.55 12.22
CA VAL A 12 1.47 -3.50 11.69
C VAL A 12 2.85 -3.71 12.30
N THR A 13 3.76 -4.32 11.55
CA THR A 13 5.19 -4.29 11.89
C THR A 13 5.72 -2.91 11.52
N THR A 14 5.69 -1.99 12.48
CA THR A 14 6.38 -0.69 12.39
C THR A 14 7.87 -0.91 12.15
N ALA A 15 8.37 -0.56 10.98
CA ALA A 15 9.80 -0.43 10.71
C ALA A 15 10.26 1.00 11.02
N PRO A 16 11.22 1.24 11.94
CA PRO A 16 11.80 2.56 12.11
C PRO A 16 13.21 2.59 11.53
N VAL A 17 13.42 3.39 10.48
CA VAL A 17 14.44 4.46 10.44
C VAL A 17 14.09 5.42 9.32
N GLY A 18 13.46 6.55 9.69
CA GLY A 18 12.97 7.57 8.77
C GLY A 18 11.53 8.06 9.01
N MET A 19 10.88 7.73 10.13
CA MET A 19 9.54 8.18 10.57
C MET A 19 8.38 8.12 9.55
N LEU A 20 8.58 7.51 8.38
CA LEU A 20 7.54 7.24 7.40
C LEU A 20 6.85 5.92 7.77
N THR A 21 5.53 5.93 7.80
CA THR A 21 4.71 4.73 8.02
C THR A 21 3.70 4.64 6.90
N ALA A 22 3.45 3.44 6.37
CA ALA A 22 2.50 3.24 5.28
C ALA A 22 1.54 2.09 5.62
N PRO A 23 0.56 2.30 6.52
CA PRO A 23 -0.54 1.37 6.72
C PRO A 23 -1.29 1.12 5.40
N PHE A 24 -1.56 -0.16 5.14
CA PHE A 24 -2.35 -0.63 4.01
C PHE A 24 -3.81 -0.79 4.43
N THR A 25 -4.72 -0.22 3.63
CA THR A 25 -6.16 -0.36 3.84
C THR A 25 -6.82 -0.82 2.55
N THR A 26 -7.64 -1.86 2.62
CA THR A 26 -8.48 -2.27 1.48
C THR A 26 -9.84 -1.59 1.59
N ASP A 27 -10.17 -0.74 0.61
CA ASP A 27 -11.45 -0.04 0.55
C ASP A 27 -12.57 -0.95 0.04
N TYR A 28 -12.30 -1.66 -1.07
CA TYR A 28 -13.33 -2.41 -1.77
C TYR A 28 -12.75 -3.57 -2.56
N ASP A 29 -13.10 -4.79 -2.17
CA ASP A 29 -12.86 -6.01 -2.93
C ASP A 29 -14.06 -6.35 -3.81
N TYR A 30 -13.83 -6.58 -5.10
CA TYR A 30 -14.87 -6.96 -6.07
C TYR A 30 -14.62 -8.35 -6.69
N GLY A 31 -13.80 -9.17 -6.03
CA GLY A 31 -13.48 -10.55 -6.38
C GLY A 31 -12.37 -10.68 -7.43
N PHE A 32 -12.50 -10.02 -8.57
CA PHE A 32 -11.47 -10.01 -9.64
C PHE A 32 -10.45 -8.87 -9.52
N GLY A 33 -10.56 -8.09 -8.44
CA GLY A 33 -9.65 -7.01 -8.11
C GLY A 33 -10.05 -6.35 -6.80
N ALA A 34 -9.21 -5.43 -6.33
CA ALA A 34 -9.44 -4.68 -5.11
C ALA A 34 -8.97 -3.23 -5.26
N PHE A 35 -9.74 -2.33 -4.68
CA PHE A 35 -9.33 -0.96 -4.40
C PHE A 35 -8.76 -0.91 -2.99
N ALA A 36 -7.58 -0.33 -2.86
CA ALA A 36 -6.91 -0.15 -1.60
C ALA A 36 -6.12 1.16 -1.61
N HIS A 37 -5.67 1.59 -0.45
CA HIS A 37 -4.79 2.73 -0.33
C HIS A 37 -3.73 2.50 0.75
N PHE A 38 -2.55 3.07 0.52
CA PHE A 38 -1.53 3.25 1.53
C PHE A 38 -1.57 4.66 2.08
N THR A 39 -1.69 4.82 3.39
CA THR A 39 -1.62 6.15 4.01
C THR A 39 -0.21 6.40 4.50
N ILE A 40 0.61 7.07 3.69
CA ILE A 40 1.99 7.36 4.05
C ILE A 40 2.03 8.54 5.02
N THR A 41 2.38 8.29 6.27
CA THR A 41 2.48 9.32 7.31
C THR A 41 3.93 9.59 7.63
N ASN A 42 4.34 10.85 7.49
CA ASN A 42 5.67 11.33 7.82
C ASN A 42 5.67 11.88 9.25
N GLY A 43 6.09 11.07 10.22
CA GLY A 43 6.33 11.53 11.60
C GLY A 43 7.59 12.37 11.76
N GLY A 44 8.37 12.53 10.69
CA GLY A 44 9.64 13.25 10.63
C GLY A 44 9.52 14.74 10.92
N ALA A 45 10.64 15.35 11.29
CA ALA A 45 10.76 16.81 11.43
C ALA A 45 11.01 17.53 10.08
N SER A 46 11.21 16.79 8.99
CA SER A 46 11.48 17.30 7.65
C SER A 46 10.50 16.73 6.63
N ALA A 47 10.23 17.46 5.54
CA ALA A 47 9.40 16.96 4.45
C ALA A 47 10.07 15.76 3.77
N ALA A 48 9.32 14.67 3.59
CA ALA A 48 9.74 13.50 2.86
C ALA A 48 9.49 13.75 1.36
N ASN A 49 10.57 13.98 0.62
CA ASN A 49 10.55 14.17 -0.82
C ASN A 49 11.04 12.89 -1.49
N GLY A 50 10.29 12.37 -2.46
CA GLY A 50 10.69 11.17 -3.20
C GLY A 50 10.65 9.89 -2.37
N TRP A 51 9.65 9.77 -1.49
CA TRP A 51 9.43 8.53 -0.74
C TRP A 51 9.22 7.35 -1.70
N THR A 52 9.66 6.19 -1.26
CA THR A 52 9.55 4.94 -2.00
C THR A 52 8.88 3.91 -1.11
N LEU A 53 7.83 3.30 -1.61
CA LEU A 53 7.06 2.28 -0.93
C LEU A 53 7.28 0.96 -1.66
N SER A 54 7.93 0.00 -1.02
CA SER A 54 8.11 -1.34 -1.58
C SER A 54 7.27 -2.36 -0.82
N PHE A 55 6.71 -3.30 -1.55
CA PHE A 55 5.90 -4.37 -0.98
C PHE A 55 5.87 -5.59 -1.91
N ASP A 56 5.50 -6.73 -1.33
CA ASP A 56 5.37 -8.00 -2.03
C ASP A 56 3.90 -8.35 -2.26
N LEU A 57 3.55 -8.57 -3.52
CA LEU A 57 2.29 -9.14 -3.95
C LEU A 57 2.45 -10.63 -4.24
N PRO A 58 1.44 -11.44 -3.93
CA PRO A 58 1.42 -12.83 -4.34
C PRO A 58 1.26 -12.94 -5.87
N SER A 59 1.68 -14.07 -6.43
CA SER A 59 1.71 -14.27 -7.89
C SER A 59 0.34 -14.31 -8.57
N ASN A 60 -0.74 -14.46 -7.81
CA ASN A 60 -2.12 -14.41 -8.29
C ASN A 60 -2.67 -12.97 -8.42
N GLU A 61 -1.89 -11.97 -8.02
CA GLU A 61 -2.31 -10.58 -7.94
C GLU A 61 -1.33 -9.65 -8.63
N SER A 62 -1.86 -8.57 -9.16
CA SER A 62 -1.05 -7.54 -9.78
C SER A 62 -1.53 -6.14 -9.47
N LEU A 63 -0.60 -5.21 -9.31
CA LEU A 63 -0.91 -3.79 -9.25
C LEU A 63 -1.21 -3.27 -10.66
N SER A 64 -2.41 -2.77 -10.86
CA SER A 64 -2.84 -2.13 -12.11
C SER A 64 -2.47 -0.65 -12.13
N THR A 65 -2.82 0.07 -11.08
CA THR A 65 -2.70 1.54 -11.04
C THR A 65 -2.35 1.99 -9.63
N THR A 66 -1.56 3.05 -9.52
CA THR A 66 -1.30 3.74 -8.26
C THR A 66 -1.33 5.25 -8.46
N ASN A 67 -1.81 6.00 -7.46
CA ASN A 67 -1.84 7.45 -7.48
C ASN A 67 -1.95 8.04 -6.06
N PRO A 68 -1.15 9.05 -5.67
CA PRO A 68 -0.05 9.63 -6.45
C PRO A 68 1.22 8.78 -6.37
N GLY A 69 1.86 8.56 -7.52
CA GLY A 69 3.12 7.84 -7.62
C GLY A 69 3.19 6.96 -8.86
N THR A 70 4.37 6.39 -9.09
CA THR A 70 4.64 5.45 -10.19
C THR A 70 5.14 4.13 -9.62
N ALA A 71 4.44 3.05 -9.95
CA ALA A 71 4.86 1.71 -9.60
C ALA A 71 5.91 1.17 -10.59
N SER A 72 6.98 0.61 -10.04
CA SER A 72 8.00 -0.15 -10.74
C SER A 72 7.76 -1.61 -10.40
N GLY A 73 7.19 -2.34 -11.35
CA GLY A 73 6.69 -3.70 -11.16
C GLY A 73 5.19 -3.73 -10.87
N SER A 74 4.57 -4.85 -11.24
CA SER A 74 3.15 -5.09 -11.03
C SER A 74 2.87 -6.41 -10.34
N THR A 75 3.82 -7.33 -10.24
CA THR A 75 3.65 -8.68 -9.66
C THR A 75 4.88 -9.03 -8.81
N GLY A 76 4.71 -9.84 -7.76
CA GLY A 76 5.81 -10.11 -6.83
C GLY A 76 6.23 -8.84 -6.10
N HIS A 77 7.51 -8.48 -6.17
CA HIS A 77 8.00 -7.22 -5.60
C HIS A 77 7.57 -6.01 -6.44
N VAL A 78 6.80 -5.12 -5.82
CA VAL A 78 6.40 -3.84 -6.41
C VAL A 78 6.99 -2.70 -5.61
N VAL A 79 7.56 -1.71 -6.32
CA VAL A 79 8.16 -0.52 -5.72
C VAL A 79 7.48 0.72 -6.27
N ILE A 80 6.76 1.45 -5.43
CA ILE A 80 6.09 2.69 -5.78
C ILE A 80 6.99 3.86 -5.41
N THR A 81 7.32 4.68 -6.39
CA THR A 81 8.02 5.93 -6.18
C THR A 81 7.01 7.07 -6.12
N GLY A 82 6.98 7.76 -4.99
CA GLY A 82 6.17 8.94 -4.76
C GLY A 82 6.66 10.14 -5.57
N GLN A 83 5.74 10.81 -6.25
CA GLN A 83 6.03 12.05 -6.95
C GLN A 83 5.76 13.29 -6.08
N ASP A 84 4.91 13.14 -5.06
CA ASP A 84 4.54 14.22 -4.14
C ASP A 84 5.41 14.24 -2.88
N SER A 85 5.57 15.44 -2.31
CA SER A 85 6.24 15.64 -1.04
C SER A 85 5.26 15.52 0.13
N ILE A 86 5.66 14.80 1.18
CA ILE A 86 4.87 14.65 2.41
C ILE A 86 5.46 15.60 3.46
N PRO A 87 4.73 16.65 3.87
CA PRO A 87 5.24 17.58 4.88
C PRO A 87 5.53 16.87 6.21
N ALA A 88 6.39 17.47 7.03
CA ALA A 88 6.68 16.99 8.38
C ALA A 88 5.40 16.92 9.23
N GLY A 89 5.13 15.78 9.85
CA GLY A 89 3.87 15.50 10.57
C GLY A 89 2.64 15.32 9.66
N GLY A 90 2.82 15.32 8.34
CA GLY A 90 1.75 15.15 7.36
C GLY A 90 1.50 13.70 6.96
N SER A 91 0.41 13.48 6.24
CA SER A 91 0.05 12.19 5.68
C SER A 91 -0.42 12.31 4.23
N LEU A 92 -0.08 11.34 3.40
CA LEU A 92 -0.45 11.27 1.99
C LEU A 92 -1.13 9.92 1.70
N PRO A 93 -2.42 9.91 1.32
CA PRO A 93 -3.08 8.69 0.87
C PRO A 93 -2.71 8.38 -0.58
N VAL A 94 -2.18 7.19 -0.81
CA VAL A 94 -1.81 6.64 -2.11
C VAL A 94 -2.81 5.57 -2.48
N GLN A 95 -3.71 5.89 -3.40
CA GLN A 95 -4.71 4.98 -3.91
C GLN A 95 -4.09 3.99 -4.88
N GLN A 96 -4.56 2.76 -4.82
CA GLN A 96 -4.07 1.65 -5.61
C GLN A 96 -5.22 0.78 -6.08
N ILE A 97 -5.06 0.27 -7.29
CA ILE A 97 -5.97 -0.66 -7.90
C ILE A 97 -5.21 -1.94 -8.16
N TYR A 98 -5.69 -3.01 -7.57
CA TYR A 98 -5.16 -4.36 -7.74
C TYR A 98 -6.08 -5.18 -8.63
N GLN A 99 -5.49 -6.10 -9.38
CA GLN A 99 -6.18 -7.09 -10.21
C GLN A 99 -5.83 -8.47 -9.69
N VAL A 100 -6.86 -9.27 -9.41
CA VAL A 100 -6.72 -10.64 -8.92
C VAL A 100 -7.07 -11.57 -10.06
N SER A 101 -6.09 -12.34 -10.54
CA SER A 101 -6.30 -13.30 -11.64
C SER A 101 -7.06 -14.56 -11.18
N GLY A 102 -7.13 -14.82 -9.88
CA GLY A 102 -7.96 -15.88 -9.30
C GLY A 102 -7.89 -15.92 -7.78
N GLY A 103 -9.03 -16.21 -7.14
CA GLY A 103 -9.15 -16.29 -5.68
C GLY A 103 -9.65 -14.99 -5.03
N THR A 104 -9.31 -14.81 -3.75
CA THR A 104 -9.60 -13.59 -2.96
C THR A 104 -8.36 -12.72 -2.89
N PHE A 105 -8.54 -11.40 -2.88
CA PHE A 105 -7.44 -10.46 -2.68
C PHE A 105 -6.73 -10.69 -1.33
N THR A 106 -5.41 -10.67 -1.36
CA THR A 106 -4.50 -10.87 -0.23
C THR A 106 -3.70 -9.60 -0.08
N ALA A 107 -3.68 -9.02 1.12
CA ALA A 107 -2.89 -7.81 1.28
C ALA A 107 -1.40 -8.09 1.04
N PRO A 108 -0.69 -7.09 0.51
CA PRO A 108 0.73 -7.20 0.26
C PRO A 108 1.52 -7.43 1.56
N ALA A 109 2.56 -8.24 1.46
CA ALA A 109 3.50 -8.54 2.53
C ALA A 109 4.76 -7.66 2.43
N ASN A 110 5.61 -7.67 3.47
CA ASN A 110 6.90 -6.97 3.50
C ASN A 110 6.83 -5.48 3.11
N VAL A 111 5.73 -4.81 3.46
CA VAL A 111 5.56 -3.38 3.18
C VAL A 111 6.65 -2.59 3.91
N SER A 112 7.43 -1.83 3.16
CA SER A 112 8.42 -0.91 3.70
C SER A 112 8.38 0.41 2.94
N VAL A 113 8.57 1.51 3.66
CA VAL A 113 8.61 2.87 3.10
C VAL A 113 9.90 3.56 3.53
N SER A 114 10.55 4.25 2.59
CA SER A 114 11.81 4.96 2.77
C SER A 114 11.85 6.27 1.99
#